data_AF-A0A8J5C0U4-F1
#
_entry.id   AF-A0A8J5C0U4-F1
#
_cell.length_a   1.000
_cell.length_b   1.000
_cell.length_c   1.000
_cell.angle_alpha   90.00
_cell.angle_beta   90.00
_cell.angle_gamma   90.00
#
_symmetry.space_group_name_H-M   'P 1'
#
loop_
_entity.id
_entity.type
_entity.pdbx_description
1 polymer ?
#
loop_
_entity_poly.entity_id
_entity_poly.type
_entity_poly.pdbx_seq_one_letter_code
_entity_poly.pdbx_strand_id
1 'polypeptide(L)'
;MQKRRRAEVGGGNVAGDSKWSELTAEVLASIFSLIPTDELARTMSFVCRSWRDVLAEPYCWSIVNLEDWCRRVDRTDVIDFVVRHLVRRSRGTIRRLSVYHLGDSGFVHAAS
;
A
#
# COMPACT_ATOMS: atom_id res chain seq x y z
N MET A 1 -0.57 -53.71 -34.55
CA MET A 1 0.37 -53.52 -33.42
C MET A 1 0.50 -52.03 -33.11
N GLN A 2 0.16 -51.71 -31.85
CA GLN A 2 0.45 -50.52 -31.03
C GLN A 2 0.58 -49.10 -31.63
N LYS A 3 -0.51 -48.34 -31.41
CA LYS A 3 -0.58 -47.05 -30.69
C LYS A 3 0.75 -46.34 -30.42
N ARG A 4 0.86 -45.10 -30.93
CA ARG A 4 1.43 -43.99 -30.16
C ARG A 4 0.53 -42.77 -30.30
N ARG A 5 -0.40 -42.63 -29.34
CA ARG A 5 -1.05 -41.34 -29.08
C ARG A 5 0.02 -40.41 -28.53
N ARG A 6 0.22 -39.24 -29.15
CA ARG A 6 0.89 -38.12 -28.48
C ARG A 6 0.01 -37.78 -27.28
N ALA A 7 0.52 -38.02 -26.08
CA ALA A 7 -0.07 -37.46 -24.88
C ALA A 7 0.15 -35.95 -24.94
N GLU A 8 -0.92 -35.18 -25.13
CA GLU A 8 -0.92 -33.80 -24.70
C GLU A 8 -0.69 -33.82 -23.19
N VAL A 9 0.41 -33.20 -22.77
CA VAL A 9 0.63 -32.86 -21.37
C VAL A 9 -0.37 -31.74 -21.08
N GLY A 10 -1.57 -32.13 -20.66
CA GLY A 10 -2.51 -31.26 -19.95
C GLY A 10 -1.90 -30.89 -18.61
N GLY A 11 -0.96 -29.94 -18.66
CA GLY A 11 -0.28 -29.38 -17.51
C GLY A 11 -1.18 -28.38 -16.82
N GLY A 12 -1.72 -28.78 -15.67
CA GLY A 12 -2.01 -27.88 -14.56
C GLY A 12 -3.37 -27.20 -14.60
N ASN A 13 -4.33 -27.80 -13.92
CA ASN A 13 -5.24 -26.99 -13.12
C ASN A 13 -5.12 -27.43 -11.67
N VAL A 14 -4.07 -26.95 -10.99
CA VAL A 14 -4.08 -26.88 -9.53
C VAL A 14 -4.95 -25.68 -9.20
N ALA A 15 -6.26 -25.91 -9.18
CA ALA A 15 -7.20 -25.01 -8.55
C ALA A 15 -6.87 -25.00 -7.06
N GLY A 16 -6.40 -23.87 -6.53
CA GLY A 16 -6.29 -23.72 -5.08
C GLY A 16 -5.36 -22.65 -4.53
N ASP A 17 -4.48 -22.01 -5.32
CA ASP A 17 -3.70 -20.89 -4.81
C ASP A 17 -4.35 -19.58 -5.26
N SER A 18 -5.22 -19.02 -4.43
CA SER A 18 -5.71 -17.65 -4.59
C SER A 18 -4.51 -16.71 -4.60
N LYS A 19 -4.06 -16.31 -5.80
CA LYS A 19 -2.93 -15.39 -5.92
C LYS A 19 -3.42 -14.00 -5.54
N TRP A 20 -2.84 -13.43 -4.47
CA TRP A 20 -3.08 -12.04 -4.06
C TRP A 20 -2.89 -11.01 -5.19
N SER A 21 -2.17 -11.38 -6.26
CA SER A 21 -1.97 -10.58 -7.47
C SER A 21 -3.18 -10.51 -8.40
N GLU A 22 -4.15 -11.42 -8.28
CA GLU A 22 -5.36 -11.49 -9.12
C GLU A 22 -6.54 -10.70 -8.53
N LEU A 23 -6.37 -10.14 -7.31
CA LEU A 23 -7.37 -9.26 -6.70
C LEU A 23 -7.56 -7.98 -7.52
N THR A 24 -8.81 -7.54 -7.66
CA THR A 24 -9.13 -6.28 -8.33
C THR A 24 -8.66 -5.08 -7.48
N ALA A 25 -8.42 -3.94 -8.14
CA ALA A 25 -8.03 -2.71 -7.45
C ALA A 25 -9.03 -2.27 -6.36
N GLU A 26 -10.32 -2.53 -6.56
CA GLU A 26 -11.39 -2.24 -5.60
C GLU A 26 -11.29 -3.11 -4.34
N VAL A 27 -11.06 -4.41 -4.50
CA VAL A 27 -10.85 -5.33 -3.36
C VAL A 27 -9.57 -4.98 -2.61
N LEU A 28 -8.49 -4.66 -3.34
CA LEU A 28 -7.23 -4.21 -2.74
C LEU A 28 -7.40 -2.92 -1.95
N ALA A 29 -8.09 -1.92 -2.49
CA ALA A 29 -8.39 -0.68 -1.78
C ALA A 29 -9.19 -0.93 -0.50
N SER A 30 -10.13 -1.88 -0.53
CA SER A 30 -10.89 -2.30 0.65
C SER A 30 -10.00 -2.94 1.70
N ILE A 31 -9.08 -3.83 1.32
CA ILE A 31 -8.09 -4.42 2.23
C ILE A 31 -7.20 -3.33 2.83
N PHE A 32 -6.70 -2.41 2.01
CA PHE A 32 -5.85 -1.32 2.48
C PHE A 32 -6.55 -0.44 3.51
N SER A 33 -7.86 -0.22 3.40
CA SER A 33 -8.61 0.53 4.41
C SER A 33 -8.61 -0.09 5.81
N LEU A 34 -8.29 -1.39 5.92
CA LEU A 34 -8.20 -2.12 7.19
C LEU A 34 -6.81 -2.07 7.83
N ILE A 35 -5.80 -1.57 7.11
CA ILE A 35 -4.41 -1.62 7.52
C ILE A 35 -3.97 -0.20 7.94
N PRO A 36 -3.25 -0.05 9.07
CA PRO A 36 -2.70 1.23 9.48
C PRO A 36 -1.87 1.88 8.37
N THR A 37 -2.01 3.20 8.18
CA THR A 37 -1.36 3.91 7.07
C THR A 37 0.16 3.81 7.12
N ASP A 38 0.74 3.75 8.32
CA ASP A 38 2.19 3.59 8.49
C ASP A 38 2.71 2.21 8.04
N GLU A 39 1.88 1.18 8.15
CA GLU A 39 2.20 -0.16 7.67
C GLU A 39 2.04 -0.21 6.15
N LEU A 40 0.95 0.33 5.60
CA LEU A 40 0.78 0.50 4.16
C LEU A 40 1.95 1.23 3.50
N ALA A 41 2.41 2.31 4.12
CA ALA A 41 3.50 3.14 3.60
C ALA A 41 4.86 2.41 3.59
N ARG A 42 5.07 1.48 4.52
CA ARG A 42 6.39 0.84 4.73
C ARG A 42 6.51 -0.56 4.16
N THR A 43 5.43 -1.35 4.14
CA THR A 43 5.52 -2.80 3.85
C THR A 43 4.74 -3.20 2.61
N MET A 44 3.60 -2.57 2.37
CA MET A 44 2.60 -3.11 1.44
C MET A 44 2.96 -2.90 -0.03
N SER A 45 3.78 -1.90 -0.37
CA SER A 45 4.34 -1.73 -1.71
C SER A 45 5.37 -2.79 -2.13
N PHE A 46 5.74 -3.67 -1.21
CA PHE A 46 6.74 -4.73 -1.42
C PHE A 46 6.14 -6.14 -1.56
N VAL A 47 4.82 -6.30 -1.44
CA VAL A 47 4.15 -7.61 -1.53
C VAL A 47 4.17 -8.17 -2.95
N CYS A 48 3.55 -7.46 -3.89
CA CYS A 48 3.61 -7.78 -5.31
C CYS A 48 3.41 -6.52 -6.15
N ARG A 49 3.65 -6.63 -7.47
CA ARG A 49 3.50 -5.50 -8.41
C ARG A 49 2.09 -4.92 -8.41
N SER A 50 1.06 -5.76 -8.42
CA SER A 50 -0.35 -5.32 -8.42
C SER A 50 -0.66 -4.42 -7.20
N TRP A 51 -0.21 -4.80 -6.01
CA TRP A 51 -0.43 -4.02 -4.79
C TRP A 51 0.32 -2.69 -4.83
N ARG A 52 1.57 -2.71 -5.33
CA ARG A 52 2.36 -1.49 -5.51
C ARG A 52 1.67 -0.52 -6.46
N ASP A 53 1.13 -1.02 -7.57
CA ASP A 53 0.48 -0.21 -8.59
C ASP A 53 -0.79 0.45 -8.03
N VAL A 54 -1.62 -0.29 -7.28
CA VAL A 54 -2.80 0.30 -6.60
C VAL A 54 -2.39 1.31 -5.53
N LEU A 55 -1.38 1.00 -4.70
CA LEU A 55 -0.87 1.96 -3.71
C LEU A 55 -0.19 3.18 -4.32
N ALA A 56 0.16 3.17 -5.61
CA ALA A 56 0.67 4.36 -6.29
C ALA A 56 -0.45 5.37 -6.57
N GLU A 57 -1.71 4.93 -6.53
CA GLU A 57 -2.84 5.79 -6.80
C GLU A 57 -3.08 6.79 -5.66
N PRO A 58 -3.30 8.08 -5.99
CA PRO A 58 -3.49 9.15 -4.99
C PRO A 58 -4.62 8.89 -3.98
N TYR A 59 -5.71 8.25 -4.41
CA TYR A 59 -6.90 8.09 -3.56
C TYR A 59 -6.67 7.17 -2.34
N CYS A 60 -5.71 6.23 -2.44
CA CYS A 60 -5.32 5.35 -1.32
C CYS A 60 -4.76 6.12 -0.13
N TRP A 61 -4.32 7.37 -0.34
CA TRP A 61 -3.71 8.22 0.67
C TRP A 61 -4.59 9.40 1.06
N SER A 62 -5.88 9.36 0.74
CA SER A 62 -6.82 10.44 1.08
C SER A 62 -7.08 10.57 2.59
N ILE A 63 -6.93 9.48 3.34
CA ILE A 63 -7.06 9.45 4.80
C ILE A 63 -5.79 8.81 5.37
N VAL A 64 -5.02 9.61 6.10
CA VAL A 64 -3.75 9.19 6.69
C VAL A 64 -3.84 9.35 8.20
N ASN A 65 -3.72 8.25 8.94
CA ASN A 65 -3.59 8.29 10.39
C ASN A 65 -2.24 7.69 10.80
N LEU A 66 -1.40 8.53 11.40
CA LEU A 66 -0.07 8.20 11.87
C LEU A 66 0.10 8.43 13.37
N GLU A 67 -0.92 8.84 14.12
CA GLU A 67 -0.75 9.26 15.52
C GLU A 67 -0.05 8.19 16.38
N ASP A 68 -0.56 6.95 16.34
CA ASP A 68 0.02 5.87 17.14
C ASP A 68 1.41 5.48 16.66
N TRP A 69 1.66 5.58 15.36
CA TRP A 69 2.99 5.35 14.81
C TRP A 69 3.97 6.44 15.26
N CYS A 70 3.57 7.70 15.20
CA CYS A 70 4.35 8.85 15.67
C CYS A 70 4.70 8.69 17.15
N ARG A 71 3.74 8.32 18.00
CA ARG A 71 3.97 8.06 19.44
C ARG A 71 4.96 6.92 19.69
N ARG A 72 4.93 5.85 18.88
CA ARG A 72 5.88 4.73 18.98
C ARG A 72 7.28 5.10 18.51
N VAL A 73 7.39 5.94 17.48
CA VAL A 73 8.66 6.34 16.87
C VAL A 73 9.36 7.45 17.66
N ASP A 74 8.59 8.40 18.20
CA ASP A 74 9.03 9.53 19.02
C ASP A 74 10.27 10.26 18.47
N ARG A 75 10.28 10.46 17.14
CA ARG A 75 11.38 11.09 16.41
C ARG A 75 10.84 12.02 15.32
N THR A 76 10.82 13.31 15.62
CA THR A 76 10.27 14.35 14.74
C THR A 76 10.91 14.36 13.35
N ASP A 77 12.21 14.11 13.22
CA ASP A 77 12.91 14.07 11.93
C ASP A 77 12.40 12.94 11.01
N VAL A 78 12.14 11.76 11.60
CA VAL A 78 11.60 10.60 10.91
C VAL A 78 10.13 10.82 10.55
N ILE A 79 9.37 11.39 11.49
CA ILE A 79 7.95 11.71 11.28
C ILE A 79 7.80 12.71 10.12
N ASP A 80 8.57 13.80 10.14
CA ASP A 80 8.59 14.79 9.08
C ASP A 80 8.94 14.17 7.72
N PHE A 81 9.90 13.26 7.68
CA PHE A 81 10.26 12.54 6.45
C PHE A 81 9.09 11.72 5.89
N VAL A 82 8.41 10.94 6.74
CA VAL A 82 7.28 10.10 6.31
C VAL A 82 6.09 10.95 5.87
N VAL A 83 5.73 11.98 6.63
CA VAL A 83 4.64 12.89 6.27
C VAL A 83 4.93 13.57 4.92
N ARG A 84 6.15 14.07 4.73
CA ARG A 84 6.59 14.64 3.45
C ARG A 84 6.49 13.67 2.28
N HIS A 85 6.75 12.38 2.51
CA HIS A 85 6.64 11.37 1.47
C HIS A 85 5.17 11.08 1.12
N LEU A 86 4.31 10.94 2.14
CA LEU A 86 2.89 10.67 1.97
C LEU A 86 2.13 11.83 1.32
N VAL A 87 2.43 13.07 1.72
CA VAL A 87 1.86 14.27 1.09
C VAL A 87 2.17 14.28 -0.40
N ARG A 88 3.44 14.11 -0.78
CA ARG A 88 3.83 14.05 -2.20
C ARG A 88 3.15 12.91 -2.95
N ARG A 89 3.07 11.74 -2.32
CA ARG A 89 2.43 10.55 -2.90
C ARG A 89 0.94 10.76 -3.15
N SER A 90 0.27 11.49 -2.27
CA SER A 90 -1.16 11.81 -2.41
C SER A 90 -1.46 12.80 -3.52
N ARG A 91 -0.49 13.53 -4.07
CA ARG A 91 -0.72 14.53 -5.13
C ARG A 91 -1.88 15.50 -4.83
N GLY A 92 -2.04 15.89 -3.56
CA GLY A 92 -3.06 16.84 -3.10
C GLY A 92 -4.44 16.22 -2.80
N THR A 93 -4.57 14.90 -2.74
CA THR A 93 -5.85 14.23 -2.43
C THR A 93 -6.06 13.94 -0.94
N ILE A 94 -5.11 14.30 -0.07
CA ILE A 94 -5.27 14.15 1.39
C ILE A 94 -6.47 15.00 1.85
N ARG A 95 -7.43 14.33 2.48
CA ARG A 95 -8.62 14.93 3.11
C ARG A 95 -8.49 14.97 4.63
N ARG A 96 -7.75 14.03 5.21
CA ARG A 96 -7.48 13.95 6.65
C ARG A 96 -6.09 13.42 6.89
N LEU A 97 -5.31 14.16 7.66
CA LEU A 97 -3.99 13.77 8.14
C LEU A 97 -3.96 13.93 9.67
N SER A 98 -3.76 12.82 10.38
CA SER A 98 -3.63 12.79 11.84
C SER A 98 -2.20 12.36 12.19
N VAL A 99 -1.48 13.22 12.93
CA VAL A 99 -0.05 13.06 13.25
C VAL A 99 0.21 13.57 14.67
N TYR A 100 1.24 13.06 15.33
CA TYR A 100 1.66 13.48 16.67
C TYR A 100 3.10 14.03 16.62
N HIS A 101 3.34 15.18 17.27
CA HIS A 101 4.66 15.85 17.31
C HIS A 101 5.32 16.08 15.94
N LEU A 102 4.53 16.60 14.98
CA LEU A 102 5.05 17.02 13.68
C LEU A 102 5.93 18.27 13.83
N GLY A 103 7.10 18.28 13.19
CA GLY A 103 7.98 19.44 13.16
C GLY A 103 7.61 20.43 12.05
N ASP A 104 8.24 21.60 12.07
CA ASP A 104 7.95 22.68 11.12
C ASP A 104 8.15 22.24 9.66
N SER A 105 9.17 21.41 9.40
CA SER A 105 9.48 20.95 8.04
C SER A 105 8.39 20.04 7.47
N GLY A 106 7.82 19.18 8.33
CA GLY A 106 6.66 18.36 8.00
C GLY A 106 5.39 19.19 7.88
N PHE A 107 5.20 20.16 8.77
CA PHE A 107 4.02 21.01 8.82
C PHE A 107 3.82 21.82 7.54
N VAL A 108 4.89 22.44 7.01
CA VAL A 108 4.82 23.21 5.75
C VAL A 108 4.31 22.37 4.58
N HIS A 109 4.66 21.08 4.55
CA HIS A 109 4.19 20.17 3.51
C HIS A 109 2.76 19.66 3.79
N ALA A 110 2.41 19.44 5.05
CA ALA A 110 1.05 19.01 5.42
C ALA A 110 -0.01 20.09 5.13
N ALA A 111 0.39 21.36 5.13
CA ALA A 111 -0.49 22.51 4.92
C ALA A 111 -0.50 23.05 3.47
N SER A 112 0.19 22.39 2.52
CA SER A 112 0.23 22.79 1.10
C SER A 112 -0.83 22.10 0.26
#